data_AF-A0A7C4T4F7-F1
#
_entry.id   AF-A0A7C4T4F7-F1
#
_cell.length_a   1.000
_cell.length_b   1.000
_cell.length_c   1.000
_cell.angle_alpha   90.00
_cell.angle_beta   90.00
_cell.angle_gamma   90.00
#
_symmetry.space_group_name_H-M   'P 1'
#
loop_
_entity.id
_entity.type
_entity.pdbx_description
1 polymer ?
#
loop_
_entity_poly.entity_id
_entity_poly.type
_entity_poly.pdbx_seq_one_letter_code
_entity_poly.pdbx_strand_id
1 'polypeptide(L)'
;MKKSVWIHVIVLYVLSANVQSAVLTVSNNPSAPAQYSTVSDAIAAASVGDTIYLLGSTTTYGNITVPKRLTIMGAGYDVVGTDYNLPTTVDYVTIDSTLSGPIDGVTLVGLSCTGSITYASGDRGYIDNVTIKRCKVNYYINVSGNNWNIINNIINGNIDFGNYNTIFVANNVFYNSILTSSNQSSVYVLNNLFLYSTYNQFSYVSNANVYNNIFYANSVAVYSSLNNVFNNNISYNTSNYTLPPSGNSGTGNLQQTDPQFVS
;
A
#
# COMPACT_ATOMS: atom_id res chain seq x y z
N MET A 1 28.76 44.44 -2.91
CA MET A 1 27.83 43.71 -3.81
C MET A 1 28.42 42.39 -4.32
N LYS A 2 29.59 42.36 -5.01
CA LYS A 2 30.17 41.10 -5.55
C LYS A 2 30.47 40.01 -4.50
N LYS A 3 31.01 40.35 -3.32
CA LYS A 3 31.31 39.38 -2.24
C LYS A 3 30.06 38.71 -1.64
N SER A 4 28.94 39.44 -1.57
CA SER A 4 27.67 38.92 -1.05
C SER A 4 27.07 37.89 -2.02
N VAL A 5 27.15 38.12 -3.34
CA VAL A 5 26.67 37.16 -4.35
C VAL A 5 27.42 35.83 -4.25
N TRP A 6 28.75 35.85 -4.05
CA TRP A 6 29.53 34.62 -3.90
C TRP A 6 29.15 33.82 -2.65
N ILE A 7 28.81 34.48 -1.54
CA ILE A 7 28.34 33.79 -0.33
C ILE A 7 27.00 33.10 -0.58
N HIS A 8 26.05 33.75 -1.27
CA HIS A 8 24.78 33.13 -1.61
C HIS A 8 24.94 31.95 -2.57
N VAL A 9 25.85 32.05 -3.55
CA VAL A 9 26.16 30.95 -4.48
C VAL A 9 26.79 29.76 -3.76
N ILE A 10 27.71 30.00 -2.82
CA ILE A 10 28.34 28.93 -2.01
C ILE A 10 27.31 28.27 -1.10
N VAL A 11 26.42 29.04 -0.46
CA VAL A 11 25.35 28.49 0.39
C VAL A 11 24.38 27.64 -0.43
N LEU A 12 23.94 28.11 -1.62
CA LEU A 12 23.11 27.29 -2.50
C LEU A 12 23.82 26.01 -2.95
N TYR A 13 25.11 26.08 -3.30
CA TYR A 13 25.88 24.93 -3.72
C TYR A 13 25.99 23.88 -2.60
N VAL A 14 26.34 24.30 -1.38
CA VAL A 14 26.45 23.42 -0.20
C VAL A 14 25.10 22.79 0.17
N LEU A 15 24.00 23.53 0.06
CA LEU A 15 22.66 22.99 0.29
C LEU A 15 22.26 21.97 -0.77
N SER A 16 22.59 22.20 -2.05
CA SER A 16 22.26 21.28 -3.15
C SER A 16 23.11 20.00 -3.17
N ALA A 17 24.35 20.05 -2.67
CA ALA A 17 25.25 18.90 -2.63
C ALA A 17 24.80 17.79 -1.66
N ASN A 18 23.86 18.08 -0.75
CA ASN A 18 23.32 17.15 0.24
C ASN A 18 21.97 16.51 -0.17
N VAL A 19 21.52 16.71 -1.42
CA VAL A 19 20.21 16.22 -1.90
C VAL A 19 20.36 15.04 -2.87
N GLN A 20 21.27 14.11 -2.57
CA GLN A 20 21.38 12.87 -3.34
C GLN A 20 20.69 11.74 -2.55
N SER A 21 19.60 11.20 -3.10
CA SER A 21 19.02 9.94 -2.65
C SER A 21 19.83 8.81 -3.28
N ALA A 22 20.45 7.97 -2.45
CA ALA A 22 21.22 6.82 -2.91
C ALA A 22 20.28 5.65 -3.25
N VAL A 23 20.74 4.79 -4.16
CA VAL A 23 20.11 3.49 -4.41
C VAL A 23 21.04 2.42 -3.87
N LEU A 24 20.59 1.71 -2.83
CA LEU A 24 21.31 0.60 -2.21
C LEU A 24 20.72 -0.71 -2.74
N THR A 25 21.51 -1.49 -3.46
CA THR A 25 21.08 -2.77 -4.03
C THR A 25 21.26 -3.90 -3.04
N VAL A 26 20.28 -4.80 -2.97
CA VAL A 26 20.28 -5.96 -2.08
C VAL A 26 19.99 -7.21 -2.87
N SER A 27 20.78 -8.25 -2.62
CA SER A 27 20.55 -9.58 -3.19
C SER A 27 20.96 -10.65 -2.19
N ASN A 28 20.01 -11.50 -1.81
CA ASN A 28 20.29 -12.72 -1.06
C ASN A 28 20.66 -13.90 -1.99
N ASN A 29 20.82 -13.67 -3.30
CA ASN A 29 21.22 -14.66 -4.29
C ASN A 29 22.74 -14.57 -4.52
N PRO A 30 23.55 -15.57 -4.11
CA PRO A 30 25.01 -15.55 -4.30
C PRO A 30 25.44 -15.47 -5.77
N SER A 31 24.61 -15.93 -6.71
CA SER A 31 24.88 -15.90 -8.15
C SER A 31 24.56 -14.54 -8.79
N ALA A 32 23.96 -13.61 -8.06
CA ALA A 32 23.63 -12.26 -8.50
C ALA A 32 23.97 -11.26 -7.38
N PRO A 33 25.26 -11.02 -7.10
CA PRO A 33 25.68 -10.20 -5.97
C PRO A 33 25.25 -8.74 -6.11
N ALA A 34 24.99 -8.11 -4.96
CA ALA A 34 24.62 -6.70 -4.84
C ALA A 34 25.51 -6.01 -3.79
N GLN A 35 25.25 -4.73 -3.48
CA GLN A 35 26.01 -4.00 -2.45
C GLN A 35 25.83 -4.61 -1.05
N TYR A 36 24.64 -5.14 -0.77
CA TYR A 36 24.31 -5.81 0.49
C TYR A 36 23.69 -7.19 0.22
N SER A 37 23.95 -8.14 1.13
CA SER A 37 23.34 -9.48 1.08
C SER A 37 22.04 -9.58 1.89
N THR A 38 21.78 -8.61 2.78
CA THR A 38 20.58 -8.56 3.61
C THR A 38 19.92 -7.18 3.54
N VAL A 39 18.59 -7.15 3.73
CA VAL A 39 17.84 -5.89 3.74
C VAL A 39 18.17 -5.06 4.97
N SER A 40 18.42 -5.71 6.12
CA SER A 40 18.77 -5.03 7.37
C SER A 40 20.07 -4.23 7.25
N ASP A 41 21.10 -4.80 6.61
CA ASP A 41 22.38 -4.11 6.42
C ASP A 41 22.23 -2.89 5.50
N ALA A 42 21.42 -3.02 4.44
CA ALA A 42 21.10 -1.90 3.57
C ALA A 42 20.31 -0.79 4.30
N ILE A 43 19.33 -1.15 5.14
CA ILE A 43 18.58 -0.18 5.96
C ILE A 43 19.47 0.55 6.97
N ALA A 44 20.42 -0.16 7.57
CA ALA A 44 21.38 0.43 8.49
C ALA A 44 22.28 1.46 7.79
N ALA A 45 22.73 1.16 6.56
CA ALA A 45 23.56 2.07 5.77
C ALA A 45 22.78 3.20 5.08
N ALA A 46 21.47 3.02 4.85
CA ALA A 46 20.63 3.99 4.17
C ALA A 46 20.40 5.27 5.00
N SER A 47 20.51 6.41 4.32
CA SER A 47 20.09 7.72 4.79
C SER A 47 18.58 7.93 4.59
N VAL A 48 18.02 8.92 5.28
CA VAL A 48 16.61 9.28 5.15
C VAL A 48 16.32 9.74 3.72
N GLY A 49 15.41 9.03 3.05
CA GLY A 49 15.00 9.29 1.67
C GLY A 49 15.70 8.45 0.61
N ASP A 50 16.59 7.54 1.00
CA ASP A 50 17.23 6.61 0.08
C ASP A 50 16.25 5.54 -0.43
N THR A 51 16.66 4.90 -1.53
CA THR A 51 15.98 3.74 -2.11
C THR A 51 16.78 2.47 -1.82
N ILE A 52 16.08 1.44 -1.36
CA ILE A 52 16.60 0.09 -1.25
C ILE A 52 15.99 -0.73 -2.38
N TYR A 53 16.82 -1.17 -3.32
CA TYR A 53 16.42 -1.95 -4.48
C TYR A 53 16.73 -3.43 -4.25
N LEU A 54 15.69 -4.23 -4.05
CA LEU A 54 15.77 -5.66 -3.80
C LEU A 54 15.72 -6.41 -5.14
N LEU A 55 16.77 -7.16 -5.45
CA LEU A 55 16.78 -8.02 -6.63
C LEU A 55 15.82 -9.19 -6.42
N GLY A 56 15.30 -9.72 -7.54
CA GLY A 56 14.49 -10.94 -7.53
C GLY A 56 15.30 -12.14 -7.05
N SER A 57 14.68 -13.02 -6.26
CA SER A 57 15.33 -14.21 -5.71
C SER A 57 14.36 -15.38 -5.56
N THR A 58 14.91 -16.59 -5.55
CA THR A 58 14.17 -17.82 -5.22
C THR A 58 13.91 -17.95 -3.72
N THR A 59 14.66 -17.20 -2.89
CA THR A 59 14.55 -17.23 -1.43
C THR A 59 13.97 -15.91 -0.92
N THR A 60 13.08 -15.99 0.08
CA THR A 60 12.55 -14.81 0.76
C THR A 60 13.65 -13.97 1.42
N TYR A 61 13.47 -12.64 1.46
CA TYR A 61 14.29 -11.74 2.26
C TYR A 61 13.90 -11.76 3.75
N GLY A 62 12.88 -12.53 4.12
CA GLY A 62 12.37 -12.63 5.48
C GLY A 62 11.60 -11.38 5.90
N ASN A 63 11.65 -11.07 7.20
CA ASN A 63 11.01 -9.89 7.78
C ASN A 63 11.86 -8.64 7.54
N ILE A 64 11.19 -7.53 7.22
CA ILE A 64 11.82 -6.22 7.02
C ILE A 64 11.23 -5.22 8.01
N THR A 65 12.10 -4.49 8.70
CA THR A 65 11.72 -3.35 9.55
C THR A 65 12.20 -2.06 8.90
N VAL A 66 11.28 -1.12 8.62
CA VAL A 66 11.54 0.18 7.98
C VAL A 66 11.41 1.27 9.05
N PRO A 67 12.51 1.73 9.67
CA PRO A 67 12.46 2.65 10.80
C PRO A 67 12.43 4.13 10.40
N LYS A 68 12.66 4.45 9.12
CA LYS A 68 12.82 5.83 8.63
C LYS A 68 12.22 5.97 7.22
N ARG A 69 12.06 7.20 6.74
CA ARG A 69 11.59 7.48 5.36
C ARG A 69 12.52 6.81 4.35
N LEU A 70 12.03 5.77 3.66
CA LEU A 70 12.75 5.01 2.65
C LEU A 70 11.80 4.63 1.52
N THR A 71 12.37 4.44 0.32
CA THR A 71 11.69 3.69 -0.75
C THR A 71 12.22 2.26 -0.76
N ILE A 72 11.37 1.26 -0.56
CA ILE A 72 11.72 -0.15 -0.75
C ILE A 72 11.12 -0.61 -2.07
N MET A 73 11.96 -1.01 -3.01
CA MET A 73 11.55 -1.38 -4.37
C MET A 73 12.02 -2.80 -4.67
N GLY A 74 11.08 -3.69 -4.98
CA GLY A 74 11.36 -5.03 -5.50
C GLY A 74 11.19 -5.14 -7.00
N ALA A 75 11.59 -6.29 -7.55
CA ALA A 75 11.45 -6.66 -8.95
C ALA A 75 9.99 -6.92 -9.38
N GLY A 76 9.07 -7.11 -8.43
CA GLY A 76 7.66 -7.46 -8.68
C GLY A 76 7.26 -8.80 -8.05
N TYR A 77 5.97 -9.14 -8.15
CA TYR A 77 5.41 -10.40 -7.64
C TYR A 77 5.18 -11.45 -8.72
N ASP A 78 5.03 -11.05 -9.98
CA ASP A 78 4.85 -11.90 -11.15
C ASP A 78 5.77 -11.38 -12.25
N VAL A 79 7.03 -11.78 -12.17
CA VAL A 79 8.12 -11.20 -12.96
C VAL A 79 8.36 -12.06 -14.19
N VAL A 80 8.11 -11.48 -15.36
CA VAL A 80 8.35 -12.10 -16.67
C VAL A 80 9.21 -11.17 -17.54
N GLY A 81 10.05 -11.74 -18.40
CA GLY A 81 10.90 -10.99 -19.32
C GLY A 81 12.13 -10.32 -18.70
N THR A 82 12.57 -10.73 -17.50
CA THR A 82 13.84 -10.30 -16.90
C THR A 82 14.87 -11.44 -16.93
N ASP A 83 16.15 -11.10 -16.71
CA ASP A 83 17.26 -12.07 -16.77
C ASP A 83 17.05 -13.29 -15.85
N TYR A 84 16.33 -13.12 -14.75
CA TYR A 84 16.06 -14.18 -13.79
C TYR A 84 14.58 -14.57 -13.65
N ASN A 85 13.64 -13.71 -14.05
CA ASN A 85 12.19 -13.92 -13.84
C ASN A 85 11.83 -14.30 -12.39
N LEU A 86 12.54 -13.70 -11.42
CA LEU A 86 12.34 -14.00 -10.01
C LEU A 86 11.60 -12.85 -9.32
N PRO A 87 10.59 -13.15 -8.48
CA PRO A 87 9.93 -12.15 -7.68
C PRO A 87 10.82 -11.68 -6.52
N THR A 88 10.46 -10.54 -5.93
CA THR A 88 11.01 -10.10 -4.64
C THR A 88 10.04 -10.48 -3.54
N THR A 89 10.34 -11.56 -2.83
CA THR A 89 9.49 -12.09 -1.75
C THR A 89 9.98 -11.64 -0.38
N VAL A 90 9.04 -11.15 0.43
CA VAL A 90 9.25 -10.75 1.83
C VAL A 90 8.15 -11.37 2.69
N ASP A 91 8.44 -11.63 3.96
CA ASP A 91 7.47 -12.26 4.85
C ASP A 91 6.57 -11.21 5.50
N TYR A 92 7.17 -10.25 6.21
CA TYR A 92 6.45 -9.13 6.83
C TYR A 92 7.20 -7.84 6.57
N VAL A 93 6.47 -6.75 6.39
CA VAL A 93 7.02 -5.38 6.37
C VAL A 93 6.45 -4.63 7.56
N THR A 94 7.33 -4.24 8.49
CA THR A 94 6.98 -3.44 9.67
C THR A 94 7.53 -2.04 9.50
N ILE A 95 6.67 -1.03 9.39
CA ILE A 95 7.07 0.38 9.46
C ILE A 95 7.14 0.77 10.94
N ASP A 96 8.33 1.10 11.43
CA ASP A 96 8.59 1.17 12.88
C ASP A 96 8.99 2.57 13.33
N SER A 97 7.98 3.38 13.65
CA SER A 97 8.14 4.73 14.21
C SER A 97 8.70 4.73 15.64
N THR A 98 8.75 3.58 16.32
CA THR A 98 9.20 3.50 17.71
C THR A 98 10.74 3.56 17.81
N LEU A 99 11.44 3.25 16.72
CA LEU A 99 12.91 3.24 16.67
C LEU A 99 13.52 4.61 16.34
N SER A 100 12.89 5.42 15.48
CA SER A 100 13.44 6.72 15.05
C SER A 100 12.51 7.91 15.23
N GLY A 101 11.32 7.70 15.82
CA GLY A 101 10.28 8.72 15.92
C GLY A 101 9.36 8.74 14.70
N PRO A 102 8.57 9.81 14.51
CA PRO A 102 7.61 9.91 13.42
C PRO A 102 8.24 9.68 12.05
N ILE A 103 7.54 8.91 11.23
CA ILE A 103 7.95 8.55 9.88
C ILE A 103 6.96 9.20 8.91
N ASP A 104 7.50 9.92 7.95
CA ASP A 104 6.74 10.57 6.89
C ASP A 104 7.34 10.11 5.55
N GLY A 105 6.55 9.54 4.63
CA GLY A 105 6.98 9.39 3.24
C GLY A 105 7.57 8.03 2.85
N VAL A 106 7.19 6.93 3.52
CA VAL A 106 7.62 5.57 3.11
C VAL A 106 6.94 5.16 1.81
N THR A 107 7.71 4.56 0.89
CA THR A 107 7.17 4.01 -0.35
C THR A 107 7.56 2.55 -0.51
N LEU A 108 6.59 1.66 -0.68
CA LEU A 108 6.78 0.23 -0.94
C LEU A 108 6.30 -0.07 -2.36
N VAL A 109 7.18 -0.65 -3.19
CA VAL A 109 6.89 -0.92 -4.61
C VAL A 109 7.33 -2.32 -5.00
N GLY A 110 6.49 -3.05 -5.73
CA GLY A 110 6.93 -4.27 -6.43
C GLY A 110 7.31 -5.42 -5.49
N LEU A 111 6.70 -5.50 -4.31
CA LEU A 111 6.96 -6.55 -3.34
C LEU A 111 5.91 -7.66 -3.44
N SER A 112 6.33 -8.91 -3.27
CA SER A 112 5.47 -10.04 -2.94
C SER A 112 5.55 -10.28 -1.43
N CYS A 113 4.60 -9.71 -0.68
CA CYS A 113 4.51 -9.84 0.77
C CYS A 113 3.62 -11.03 1.13
N THR A 114 4.21 -12.08 1.70
CA THR A 114 3.47 -13.30 2.06
C THR A 114 2.66 -13.15 3.35
N GLY A 115 3.07 -12.26 4.23
CA GLY A 115 2.37 -11.84 5.43
C GLY A 115 1.79 -10.43 5.31
N SER A 116 2.02 -9.60 6.33
CA SER A 116 1.41 -8.26 6.44
C SER A 116 2.37 -7.12 6.14
N ILE A 117 1.80 -6.03 5.65
CA ILE A 117 2.40 -4.69 5.76
C ILE A 117 1.74 -4.00 6.94
N THR A 118 2.50 -3.74 7.99
CA THR A 118 1.98 -3.28 9.29
C THR A 118 2.92 -2.27 9.92
N TYR A 119 2.53 -1.78 11.09
CA TYR A 119 3.37 -0.97 11.97
C TYR A 119 3.77 -1.73 13.23
N ALA A 120 4.81 -1.26 13.92
CA ALA A 120 5.29 -1.87 15.16
C ALA A 120 4.33 -1.62 16.35
N SER A 121 4.28 -2.56 17.29
CA SER A 121 3.48 -2.37 18.50
C SER A 121 3.97 -1.16 19.29
N GLY A 122 3.06 -0.28 19.68
CA GLY A 122 3.40 0.95 20.39
C GLY A 122 3.53 2.19 19.51
N ASP A 123 3.41 2.05 18.19
CA ASP A 123 3.13 3.19 17.32
C ASP A 123 1.84 3.90 17.74
N ARG A 124 1.81 5.23 17.55
CA ARG A 124 0.76 6.13 18.03
C ARG A 124 0.11 6.93 16.89
N GLY A 125 0.07 6.39 15.67
CA GLY A 125 -0.40 7.12 14.50
C GLY A 125 0.66 8.05 13.93
N TYR A 126 1.94 7.69 14.04
CA TYR A 126 3.07 8.56 13.65
C TYR A 126 3.69 8.17 12.30
N ILE A 127 2.92 7.51 11.44
CA ILE A 127 3.38 7.01 10.14
C ILE A 127 2.55 7.68 9.04
N ASP A 128 2.93 8.89 8.65
CA ASP A 128 2.18 9.64 7.62
C ASP A 128 2.75 9.42 6.21
N ASN A 129 1.93 9.69 5.20
CA ASN A 129 2.33 9.76 3.78
C ASN A 129 2.96 8.47 3.24
N VAL A 130 2.31 7.33 3.50
CA VAL A 130 2.78 6.03 2.99
C VAL A 130 2.19 5.75 1.61
N THR A 131 3.02 5.21 0.71
CA THR A 131 2.55 4.68 -0.58
C THR A 131 2.89 3.20 -0.70
N ILE A 132 1.90 2.36 -0.97
CA ILE A 132 2.05 0.94 -1.28
C ILE A 132 1.52 0.74 -2.69
N LYS A 133 2.40 0.36 -3.64
CA LYS A 133 2.00 0.21 -5.03
C LYS A 133 2.65 -0.95 -5.78
N ARG A 134 1.89 -1.57 -6.70
CA ARG A 134 2.37 -2.69 -7.52
C ARG A 134 2.88 -3.87 -6.68
N CYS A 135 2.35 -4.01 -5.46
CA CYS A 135 2.66 -5.10 -4.56
C CYS A 135 1.59 -6.19 -4.63
N LYS A 136 1.97 -7.40 -4.22
CA LYS A 136 1.04 -8.45 -3.81
C LYS A 136 1.12 -8.61 -2.30
N VAL A 137 -0.02 -8.57 -1.60
CA VAL A 137 -0.10 -8.73 -0.15
C VAL A 137 -1.10 -9.82 0.20
N ASN A 138 -0.68 -10.82 0.98
CA ASN A 138 -1.49 -12.03 1.23
C ASN A 138 -2.14 -12.09 2.62
N TYR A 139 -2.03 -11.06 3.45
CA TYR A 139 -2.62 -11.11 4.80
C TYR A 139 -3.29 -9.81 5.26
N TYR A 140 -2.55 -8.83 5.77
CA TYR A 140 -3.13 -7.55 6.20
C TYR A 140 -2.31 -6.36 5.68
N ILE A 141 -3.02 -5.26 5.46
CA ILE A 141 -2.43 -3.92 5.45
C ILE A 141 -3.05 -3.16 6.63
N ASN A 142 -2.23 -2.86 7.64
CA ASN A 142 -2.67 -2.06 8.79
C ASN A 142 -2.16 -0.63 8.63
N VAL A 143 -3.09 0.31 8.51
CA VAL A 143 -2.78 1.74 8.41
C VAL A 143 -2.50 2.29 9.80
N SER A 144 -1.47 3.11 9.90
CA SER A 144 -1.21 4.01 11.01
C SER A 144 -0.92 5.39 10.46
N GLY A 145 -1.49 6.45 11.02
CA GLY A 145 -1.28 7.81 10.51
C GLY A 145 -2.07 8.10 9.24
N ASN A 146 -1.94 9.31 8.73
CA ASN A 146 -2.75 9.87 7.66
C ASN A 146 -2.06 9.75 6.30
N ASN A 147 -2.82 10.01 5.23
CA ASN A 147 -2.31 10.16 3.87
C ASN A 147 -1.71 8.87 3.28
N TRP A 148 -2.38 7.72 3.45
CA TRP A 148 -1.94 6.47 2.83
C TRP A 148 -2.52 6.28 1.43
N ASN A 149 -1.66 5.90 0.50
CA ASN A 149 -2.01 5.54 -0.87
C ASN A 149 -1.74 4.06 -1.10
N ILE A 150 -2.80 3.26 -1.14
CA ILE A 150 -2.76 1.82 -1.40
C ILE A 150 -3.30 1.62 -2.81
N ILE A 151 -2.40 1.55 -3.80
CA ILE A 151 -2.77 1.66 -5.21
C ILE A 151 -2.15 0.60 -6.12
N ASN A 152 -2.89 0.12 -7.11
CA ASN A 152 -2.37 -0.82 -8.12
C ASN A 152 -1.79 -2.11 -7.51
N ASN A 153 -2.39 -2.63 -6.45
CA ASN A 153 -1.94 -3.85 -5.77
C ASN A 153 -2.87 -5.04 -6.04
N ILE A 154 -2.33 -6.24 -5.83
CA ILE A 154 -3.14 -7.44 -5.61
C ILE A 154 -3.18 -7.71 -4.11
N ILE A 155 -4.37 -7.76 -3.54
CA ILE A 155 -4.56 -7.88 -2.10
C ILE A 155 -5.44 -9.10 -1.83
N ASN A 156 -4.84 -10.15 -1.28
CA ASN A 156 -5.54 -11.32 -0.77
C ASN A 156 -5.57 -11.24 0.75
N GLY A 157 -6.25 -10.23 1.27
CA GLY A 157 -6.12 -9.83 2.66
C GLY A 157 -6.97 -8.61 3.01
N ASN A 158 -7.05 -8.28 4.29
CA ASN A 158 -7.86 -7.16 4.75
C ASN A 158 -7.06 -5.87 4.83
N ILE A 159 -7.76 -4.73 4.76
CA ILE A 159 -7.18 -3.43 5.11
C ILE A 159 -7.89 -2.91 6.36
N ASP A 160 -7.11 -2.66 7.41
CA ASP A 160 -7.57 -1.90 8.57
C ASP A 160 -7.13 -0.44 8.42
N PHE A 161 -8.10 0.47 8.37
CA PHE A 161 -7.86 1.90 8.19
C PHE A 161 -7.39 2.62 9.46
N GLY A 162 -7.48 1.99 10.64
CA GLY A 162 -7.05 2.56 11.92
C GLY A 162 -7.79 3.85 12.32
N ASN A 163 -8.88 4.19 11.64
CA ASN A 163 -9.62 5.44 11.75
C ASN A 163 -8.83 6.73 11.44
N TYR A 164 -7.86 6.67 10.52
CA TYR A 164 -7.06 7.81 10.10
C TYR A 164 -7.59 8.53 8.86
N ASN A 165 -7.11 9.75 8.61
CA ASN A 165 -7.59 10.61 7.53
C ASN A 165 -6.85 10.38 6.21
N THR A 166 -7.51 10.75 5.12
CA THR A 166 -6.95 10.82 3.77
C THR A 166 -6.37 9.49 3.31
N ILE A 167 -7.19 8.44 3.34
CA ILE A 167 -6.77 7.10 2.92
C ILE A 167 -7.35 6.81 1.54
N PHE A 168 -6.48 6.58 0.57
CA PHE A 168 -6.83 6.26 -0.81
C PHE A 168 -6.54 4.79 -1.09
N VAL A 169 -7.60 4.01 -1.34
CA VAL A 169 -7.54 2.63 -1.79
C VAL A 169 -8.03 2.61 -3.23
N ALA A 170 -7.12 2.58 -4.20
CA ALA A 170 -7.50 2.73 -5.60
C ALA A 170 -6.85 1.78 -6.59
N ASN A 171 -7.61 1.33 -7.59
CA ASN A 171 -7.11 0.48 -8.68
C ASN A 171 -6.46 -0.83 -8.19
N ASN A 172 -6.95 -1.38 -7.08
CA ASN A 172 -6.48 -2.66 -6.57
C ASN A 172 -7.40 -3.80 -7.01
N VAL A 173 -6.84 -5.01 -7.04
CA VAL A 173 -7.60 -6.25 -7.16
C VAL A 173 -7.61 -6.94 -5.80
N PHE A 174 -8.79 -7.13 -5.24
CA PHE A 174 -9.00 -7.78 -3.96
C PHE A 174 -9.53 -9.19 -4.13
N TYR A 175 -8.97 -10.13 -3.39
CA TYR A 175 -9.48 -11.48 -3.24
C TYR A 175 -9.84 -11.70 -1.78
N ASN A 176 -11.07 -12.15 -1.53
CA ASN A 176 -11.53 -12.55 -0.21
C ASN A 176 -11.12 -11.59 0.94
N SER A 177 -11.39 -10.29 0.75
CA SER A 177 -10.93 -9.22 1.63
C SER A 177 -12.06 -8.54 2.41
N ILE A 178 -11.71 -7.86 3.49
CA ILE A 178 -12.56 -6.92 4.21
C ILE A 178 -11.83 -5.58 4.35
N LEU A 179 -12.56 -4.48 4.16
CA LEU A 179 -12.12 -3.14 4.51
C LEU A 179 -12.77 -2.74 5.84
N THR A 180 -11.99 -2.29 6.83
CA THR A 180 -12.50 -2.12 8.20
C THR A 180 -12.00 -0.87 8.92
N SER A 181 -12.71 -0.51 9.99
CA SER A 181 -12.24 0.36 11.07
C SER A 181 -12.02 1.83 10.67
N SER A 182 -13.04 2.48 10.11
CA SER A 182 -12.99 3.93 9.87
C SER A 182 -14.35 4.59 9.97
N ASN A 183 -14.39 5.82 10.47
CA ASN A 183 -15.54 6.72 10.37
C ASN A 183 -15.20 8.02 9.63
N GLN A 184 -14.09 8.05 8.89
CA GLN A 184 -13.58 9.25 8.24
C GLN A 184 -14.14 9.43 6.83
N SER A 185 -14.64 10.63 6.53
CA SER A 185 -15.12 11.00 5.19
C SER A 185 -14.00 11.16 4.16
N SER A 186 -12.75 11.22 4.62
CA SER A 186 -11.56 11.25 3.78
C SER A 186 -11.04 9.87 3.38
N VAL A 187 -11.80 8.80 3.64
CA VAL A 187 -11.51 7.46 3.07
C VAL A 187 -12.16 7.35 1.69
N TYR A 188 -11.34 7.01 0.70
CA TYR A 188 -11.75 6.84 -0.69
C TYR A 188 -11.40 5.44 -1.18
N VAL A 189 -12.42 4.67 -1.57
CA VAL A 189 -12.31 3.34 -2.16
C VAL A 189 -12.74 3.45 -3.62
N LEU A 190 -11.78 3.50 -4.52
CA LEU A 190 -11.99 3.94 -5.91
C LEU A 190 -11.50 2.92 -6.93
N ASN A 191 -12.30 2.62 -7.95
CA ASN A 191 -11.82 1.88 -9.13
C ASN A 191 -11.21 0.50 -8.79
N ASN A 192 -11.64 -0.14 -7.71
CA ASN A 192 -11.13 -1.46 -7.32
C ASN A 192 -12.01 -2.58 -7.89
N LEU A 193 -11.39 -3.74 -8.05
CA LEU A 193 -12.05 -4.99 -8.39
C LEU A 193 -12.06 -5.90 -7.15
N PHE A 194 -13.24 -6.18 -6.59
CA PHE A 194 -13.43 -7.08 -5.46
C PHE A 194 -13.95 -8.43 -5.93
N LEU A 195 -13.23 -9.49 -5.60
CA LEU A 195 -13.47 -10.84 -6.11
C LEU A 195 -13.70 -11.85 -4.99
N TYR A 196 -14.66 -12.75 -5.20
CA TYR A 196 -14.79 -14.03 -4.50
C TYR A 196 -14.76 -13.95 -2.96
N SER A 197 -15.49 -13.01 -2.36
CA SER A 197 -15.68 -12.96 -0.90
C SER A 197 -17.12 -13.19 -0.49
N THR A 198 -17.31 -14.02 0.52
CA THR A 198 -18.62 -14.22 1.18
C THR A 198 -18.78 -13.35 2.42
N TYR A 199 -17.74 -12.63 2.84
CA TYR A 199 -17.79 -11.73 3.99
C TYR A 199 -18.50 -10.40 3.66
N ASN A 200 -18.81 -9.63 4.71
CA ASN A 200 -19.23 -8.26 4.53
C ASN A 200 -18.00 -7.43 4.11
N GLN A 201 -17.98 -6.96 2.87
CA GLN A 201 -16.82 -6.26 2.29
C GLN A 201 -16.42 -5.00 3.07
N PHE A 202 -17.38 -4.39 3.78
CA PHE A 202 -17.16 -3.27 4.69
C PHE A 202 -17.63 -3.61 6.10
N SER A 203 -16.74 -3.46 7.08
CA SER A 203 -17.00 -3.76 8.49
C SER A 203 -16.57 -2.59 9.36
N TYR A 204 -17.47 -1.99 10.14
CA TYR A 204 -17.16 -0.77 10.90
C TYR A 204 -16.55 0.37 10.05
N VAL A 205 -17.02 0.52 8.82
CA VAL A 205 -16.64 1.62 7.91
C VAL A 205 -17.82 2.56 7.73
N SER A 206 -17.68 3.82 8.10
CA SER A 206 -18.73 4.82 7.98
C SER A 206 -18.21 6.11 7.37
N ASN A 207 -19.11 6.88 6.74
CA ASN A 207 -18.84 8.16 6.07
C ASN A 207 -17.90 8.09 4.86
N ALA A 208 -17.43 6.91 4.45
CA ALA A 208 -16.45 6.76 3.38
C ALA A 208 -17.08 6.92 1.98
N ASN A 209 -16.23 7.16 0.99
CA ASN A 209 -16.60 7.32 -0.41
C ASN A 209 -16.19 6.08 -1.22
N VAL A 210 -17.16 5.36 -1.77
CA VAL A 210 -16.97 4.09 -2.48
C VAL A 210 -17.41 4.24 -3.93
N TYR A 211 -16.48 4.52 -4.84
CA TYR A 211 -16.82 4.90 -6.23
C TYR A 211 -16.20 4.00 -7.29
N ASN A 212 -16.96 3.75 -8.36
CA ASN A 212 -16.47 3.08 -9.57
C ASN A 212 -15.86 1.69 -9.31
N ASN A 213 -16.29 0.98 -8.27
CA ASN A 213 -15.78 -0.35 -7.96
C ASN A 213 -16.65 -1.42 -8.59
N ILE A 214 -16.04 -2.58 -8.86
CA ILE A 214 -16.73 -3.78 -9.34
C ILE A 214 -16.64 -4.84 -8.24
N PHE A 215 -17.79 -5.34 -7.79
CA PHE A 215 -17.93 -6.44 -6.84
C PHE A 215 -18.43 -7.67 -7.59
N TYR A 216 -17.51 -8.56 -7.97
CA TYR A 216 -17.80 -9.77 -8.74
C TYR A 216 -17.67 -11.02 -7.86
N ALA A 217 -18.76 -11.78 -7.73
CA ALA A 217 -18.83 -12.91 -6.80
C ALA A 217 -18.39 -12.53 -5.37
N ASN A 218 -18.60 -11.27 -5.01
CA ASN A 218 -18.18 -10.67 -3.76
C ASN A 218 -19.39 -10.01 -3.10
N SER A 219 -19.61 -10.29 -1.82
CA SER A 219 -20.74 -9.75 -1.05
C SER A 219 -20.51 -8.27 -0.73
N VAL A 220 -21.35 -7.39 -1.29
CA VAL A 220 -21.31 -5.96 -0.99
C VAL A 220 -21.96 -5.62 0.35
N ALA A 221 -22.36 -6.64 1.12
CA ALA A 221 -22.98 -6.43 2.42
C ALA A 221 -22.06 -5.67 3.39
N VAL A 222 -22.71 -5.03 4.33
CA VAL A 222 -22.11 -4.13 5.31
C VAL A 222 -22.36 -4.67 6.71
N TYR A 223 -21.38 -4.53 7.60
CA TYR A 223 -21.53 -4.78 9.03
C TYR A 223 -21.19 -3.54 9.82
N SER A 224 -22.13 -3.04 10.62
CA SER A 224 -21.94 -1.83 11.45
C SER A 224 -21.34 -0.64 10.68
N SER A 225 -21.73 -0.49 9.41
CA SER A 225 -21.15 0.45 8.45
C SER A 225 -22.27 1.29 7.84
N LEU A 226 -22.22 2.61 8.04
CA LEU A 226 -23.33 3.53 7.75
C LEU A 226 -22.83 4.82 7.11
N ASN A 227 -23.74 5.55 6.44
CA ASN A 227 -23.48 6.87 5.86
C ASN A 227 -22.35 6.89 4.81
N ASN A 228 -21.95 5.74 4.26
CA ASN A 228 -21.04 5.72 3.14
C ASN A 228 -21.79 6.14 1.87
N VAL A 229 -21.05 6.70 0.92
CA VAL A 229 -21.57 7.11 -0.39
C VAL A 229 -21.06 6.14 -1.45
N PHE A 230 -21.96 5.32 -1.99
CA PHE A 230 -21.69 4.38 -3.08
C PHE A 230 -22.16 4.98 -4.41
N ASN A 231 -21.25 5.42 -5.26
CA ASN A 231 -21.59 5.92 -6.60
C ASN A 231 -20.96 5.08 -7.70
N ASN A 232 -21.71 4.82 -8.77
CA ASN A 232 -21.22 4.16 -10.00
C ASN A 232 -20.54 2.80 -9.76
N ASN A 233 -20.98 2.04 -8.75
CA ASN A 233 -20.45 0.70 -8.50
C ASN A 233 -21.28 -0.37 -9.22
N ILE A 234 -20.65 -1.51 -9.49
CA ILE A 234 -21.29 -2.68 -10.09
C ILE A 234 -21.24 -3.83 -9.11
N SER A 235 -22.36 -4.52 -8.87
CA SER A 235 -22.39 -5.82 -8.21
C SER A 235 -22.86 -6.90 -9.18
N TYR A 236 -22.24 -8.08 -9.14
CA TYR A 236 -22.65 -9.20 -9.97
C TYR A 236 -22.32 -10.55 -9.34
N ASN A 237 -23.17 -11.54 -9.60
CA ASN A 237 -22.96 -12.94 -9.24
C ASN A 237 -22.74 -13.18 -7.72
N THR A 238 -23.45 -12.41 -6.88
CA THR A 238 -23.36 -12.48 -5.41
C THR A 238 -24.76 -12.51 -4.79
N SER A 239 -24.93 -13.12 -3.62
CA SER A 239 -26.22 -13.16 -2.93
C SER A 239 -26.57 -11.83 -2.25
N ASN A 240 -25.56 -11.08 -1.81
CA ASN A 240 -25.71 -9.76 -1.19
C ASN A 240 -25.24 -8.67 -2.18
N TYR A 241 -26.12 -8.30 -3.09
CA TYR A 241 -25.79 -7.45 -4.25
C TYR A 241 -26.35 -6.03 -4.18
N THR A 242 -27.17 -5.72 -3.17
CA THR A 242 -27.86 -4.43 -3.08
C THR A 242 -26.85 -3.28 -2.99
N LEU A 243 -26.98 -2.32 -3.90
CA LEU A 243 -26.16 -1.11 -3.99
C LEU A 243 -27.06 0.14 -4.09
N PRO A 244 -26.92 1.14 -3.19
CA PRO A 244 -26.11 1.09 -1.97
C PRO A 244 -26.65 0.05 -0.97
N PRO A 245 -25.79 -0.56 -0.13
CA PRO A 245 -26.23 -1.38 1.00
C PRO A 245 -27.08 -0.55 1.99
N SER A 246 -27.95 -1.22 2.76
CA SER A 246 -28.83 -0.52 3.72
C SER A 246 -28.07 0.41 4.66
N GLY A 247 -28.65 1.57 4.99
CA GLY A 247 -28.03 2.60 5.82
C GLY A 247 -26.94 3.42 5.11
N ASN A 248 -26.77 3.23 3.80
CA ASN A 248 -25.84 3.98 2.96
C ASN A 248 -26.59 4.66 1.81
N SER A 249 -25.92 5.57 1.10
CA SER A 249 -26.52 6.38 0.04
C SER A 249 -25.71 6.31 -1.24
N GLY A 250 -26.25 6.88 -2.32
CA GLY A 250 -25.53 7.09 -3.58
C GLY A 250 -26.34 6.70 -4.81
N THR A 251 -25.76 6.91 -5.99
CA THR A 251 -26.46 6.93 -7.28
C THR A 251 -25.61 6.29 -8.39
N GLY A 252 -26.24 5.94 -9.51
CA GLY A 252 -25.54 5.35 -10.66
C GLY A 252 -25.01 3.93 -10.45
N ASN A 253 -25.37 3.26 -9.34
CA ASN A 253 -24.96 1.87 -9.11
C ASN A 253 -25.76 0.90 -9.98
N LEU A 254 -25.10 -0.15 -10.46
CA LEU A 254 -25.68 -1.22 -11.25
C LEU A 254 -25.68 -2.51 -10.42
N GLN A 255 -26.87 -3.02 -10.12
CA GLN A 255 -27.04 -4.24 -9.34
C GLN A 255 -27.20 -5.45 -10.26
N GLN A 256 -26.59 -6.58 -9.90
CA GLN A 256 -26.65 -7.83 -10.67
C GLN A 256 -26.36 -7.65 -12.17
N THR A 257 -25.42 -6.77 -12.50
CA THR A 257 -25.09 -6.43 -13.89
C THR A 257 -23.72 -7.00 -14.25
N ASP A 258 -23.67 -7.81 -15.31
CA ASP A 258 -22.44 -8.41 -15.78
C ASP A 258 -21.41 -7.34 -16.18
N PRO A 259 -20.19 -7.32 -15.58
CA PRO A 259 -19.14 -6.38 -15.95
C PRO A 259 -18.46 -6.68 -17.30
N GLN A 260 -18.88 -7.72 -18.02
CA GLN A 260 -18.40 -8.12 -19.36
C GLN A 260 -16.91 -8.45 -19.41
N PHE A 261 -16.39 -9.15 -18.40
CA PHE A 261 -15.04 -9.68 -18.46
C PHE A 261 -14.93 -10.68 -19.63
N VAL A 262 -14.00 -10.41 -20.55
CA VAL A 262 -13.66 -11.30 -21.67
C VAL A 262 -12.27 -11.88 -21.43
N SER A 263 -12.09 -13.14 -21.84
CA SER A 263 -10.81 -13.87 -21.76
C SER A 263 -9.82 -13.43 -22.82
#